data_AF-A0A290S975-F1
#
_entry.id   AF-A0A290S975-F1
#
_cell.length_a   1.000
_cell.length_b   1.000
_cell.length_c   1.000
_cell.angle_alpha   90.00
_cell.angle_beta   90.00
_cell.angle_gamma   90.00
#
_symmetry.space_group_name_H-M   'P 1'
#
loop_
_entity.id
_entity.type
_entity.pdbx_description
1 polymer ?
#
loop_
_entity_poly.entity_id
_entity_poly.type
_entity_poly.pdbx_seq_one_letter_code
_entity_poly.pdbx_strand_id
1 'polypeptide(L)'
;MTETAEITKEPKISAIWIIPAIALLVGMWMLYQYQANKGPTIFIEMPQAEGIIAGKTEIKVRSVKIGQIDHVRLSDTQDSVIARAQIDKNYNNLLTDDAKIWVVKPRIDETGISGMSTLLSGVYLEFSPGESKELKERFKLQDEPALIGKDVKGGRFKLMSYNAEVLDVSTGIFFKNYKIGQIETATFDWENQAMKYGVFIKEPYQNLITMNSIFWVNAGIEIDLSADGININTGSLSKLLKGGISVGLPEQQAPGEIAQDGHSFSLSQSYKEALEERFYDFDYYLIEFEQSVRGLRTGAPVEYRGMRVGTVVETPANVIIDGKPAHFRNHNTAVPVLIKVEYGRLYHDSASAKEYWQGSLKGWIESGMRASLKPGNLLTGAVYVDFDIYPDAPQAHLGKLVQYDVFPSISSGITVLADQVSDVLNKVNNLKVEDSLEQMQATFTDYRALANEMRELLSHKDTQNLPGDFNRNFEKMTKSMEQFEVTMRQFDKTMASYQAGSELHHQIQQTLKEFKRLSEGLQPLTRGLNEQPNMLIFDKSLPVDPKPRKQ
;
A
#
# COMPACT_ATOMS: atom_id res chain seq x y z
N MET A 1 108.39 63.95 58.82
CA MET A 1 106.91 63.92 58.69
C MET A 1 106.53 64.87 57.58
N THR A 2 105.90 64.37 56.52
CA THR A 2 104.76 64.96 55.80
C THR A 2 104.59 64.21 54.48
N GLU A 3 103.71 63.22 54.46
CA GLU A 3 103.12 62.71 53.22
C GLU A 3 102.08 63.74 52.73
N THR A 4 102.16 64.08 51.45
CA THR A 4 101.19 64.95 50.77
C THR A 4 100.00 64.11 50.30
N ALA A 5 98.80 64.48 50.72
CA ALA A 5 97.55 63.82 50.31
C ALA A 5 97.12 64.27 48.90
N GLU A 6 96.87 63.31 48.01
CA GLU A 6 96.21 63.53 46.72
C GLU A 6 94.69 63.57 46.90
N ILE A 7 94.06 64.65 46.44
CA ILE A 7 92.60 64.82 46.42
C ILE A 7 92.06 64.23 45.12
N THR A 8 91.36 63.11 45.20
CA THR A 8 90.60 62.55 44.06
C THR A 8 89.13 62.97 44.14
N LYS A 9 88.57 63.40 43.00
CA LYS A 9 87.17 63.83 42.88
C LYS A 9 86.24 62.62 42.88
N GLU A 10 85.30 62.58 43.81
CA GLU A 10 84.23 61.57 43.83
C GLU A 10 83.29 61.70 42.62
N PRO A 11 82.86 60.58 42.01
CA PRO A 11 81.90 60.60 40.92
C PRO A 11 80.53 61.07 41.42
N LYS A 12 79.94 62.05 40.71
CA LYS A 12 78.66 62.70 41.05
C LYS A 12 77.42 61.79 40.94
N ILE A 13 77.56 60.57 40.41
CA ILE A 13 76.46 59.63 40.21
C ILE A 13 76.81 58.35 40.96
N SER A 14 76.01 58.05 42.00
CA SER A 14 76.15 56.84 42.79
C SER A 14 75.82 55.61 41.95
N ALA A 15 76.67 54.57 42.02
CA ALA A 15 76.47 53.29 41.35
C ALA A 15 75.13 52.60 41.69
N ILE A 16 74.48 53.02 42.78
CA ILE A 16 73.16 52.55 43.22
C ILE A 16 72.07 52.85 42.16
N TRP A 17 72.21 53.91 41.35
CA TRP A 17 71.25 54.27 40.30
C TRP A 17 71.29 53.40 39.05
N ILE A 18 72.27 52.51 38.92
CA ILE A 18 72.39 51.59 37.78
C ILE A 18 71.26 50.55 37.81
N ILE A 19 70.87 50.06 38.99
CA ILE A 19 69.85 49.01 39.14
C ILE A 19 68.46 49.49 38.66
N PRO A 20 67.94 50.65 39.10
CA PRO A 20 66.67 51.18 38.59
C PRO A 20 66.68 51.47 37.09
N ALA A 21 67.80 51.98 36.55
CA ALA A 21 67.93 52.27 35.12
C ALA A 21 67.85 50.99 34.25
N ILE A 22 68.52 49.92 34.69
CA ILE A 22 68.44 48.61 34.02
C ILE A 22 67.02 48.06 34.10
N ALA A 23 66.37 48.12 35.28
CA ALA A 23 65.00 47.66 35.44
C ALA A 23 64.02 48.41 34.50
N LEU A 24 64.19 49.72 34.35
CA LEU A 24 63.38 50.54 33.44
C LEU A 24 63.62 50.17 31.96
N LEU A 25 64.88 49.94 31.56
CA LEU A 25 65.21 49.46 30.22
C LEU A 25 64.58 48.10 29.92
N VAL A 26 64.67 47.16 30.86
CA VAL A 26 64.04 45.83 30.72
C VAL A 26 62.52 45.97 30.64
N GLY A 27 61.91 46.82 31.47
CA GLY A 27 60.47 47.09 31.43
C GLY A 27 60.02 47.67 30.09
N MET A 28 60.74 48.67 29.55
CA MET A 28 60.49 49.21 28.22
C MET A 28 60.67 48.15 27.13
N TRP A 29 61.70 47.32 27.23
CA TRP A 29 61.94 46.25 26.26
C TRP A 29 60.83 45.19 26.28
N MET A 30 60.36 44.78 27.47
CA MET A 30 59.23 43.86 27.63
C MET A 30 57.93 44.46 27.09
N LEU A 31 57.68 45.76 27.34
CA LEU A 31 56.50 46.45 26.80
C LEU A 31 56.54 46.51 25.26
N TYR A 32 57.71 46.79 24.70
CA TYR A 32 57.92 46.79 23.25
C TYR A 32 57.73 45.38 22.66
N GLN A 33 58.33 44.35 23.26
CA GLN A 33 58.15 42.95 22.87
C GLN A 33 56.67 42.53 22.92
N TYR A 34 55.98 42.89 23.99
CA TYR A 34 54.55 42.59 24.16
C TYR A 34 53.69 43.26 23.08
N GLN A 35 53.97 44.52 22.73
CA GLN A 35 53.26 45.21 21.65
C GLN A 35 53.63 44.67 20.25
N ALA A 36 54.90 44.36 20.00
CA ALA A 36 55.39 43.88 18.71
C ALA A 36 54.93 42.45 18.36
N ASN A 37 54.59 41.64 19.38
CA ASN A 37 54.10 40.28 19.23
C ASN A 37 52.58 40.16 19.16
N LYS A 38 51.82 41.22 19.43
CA LYS A 38 50.38 41.22 19.19
C LYS A 38 50.11 41.18 17.68
N GLY A 39 49.26 40.25 17.26
CA GLY A 39 48.78 40.20 15.88
C GLY A 39 47.64 41.18 15.63
N PRO A 40 46.95 41.07 14.49
CA PRO A 40 45.82 41.91 14.16
C PRO A 40 44.60 41.61 15.06
N THR A 41 43.77 42.63 15.28
CA THR A 41 42.49 42.49 15.97
C THR A 41 41.37 42.44 14.94
N ILE A 42 40.45 41.48 15.08
CA ILE A 42 39.28 41.35 14.21
C ILE A 42 37.98 41.54 14.99
N PHE A 43 36.92 41.91 14.28
CA PHE A 43 35.58 42.09 14.80
C PHE A 43 34.63 41.14 14.08
N ILE A 44 33.90 40.35 14.87
CA ILE A 44 32.97 39.35 14.38
C ILE A 44 31.57 39.78 14.79
N GLU A 45 30.73 40.08 13.81
CA GLU A 45 29.33 40.41 13.99
C GLU A 45 28.49 39.13 13.98
N MET A 46 27.62 38.96 14.97
CA MET A 46 26.76 37.79 15.11
C MET A 46 25.39 38.18 15.67
N PRO A 47 24.30 37.45 15.36
CA PRO A 47 22.98 37.74 15.91
C PRO A 47 22.91 37.49 17.42
N GLN A 48 23.64 36.48 17.91
CA GLN A 48 23.70 36.11 19.33
C GLN A 48 25.06 35.50 19.67
N ALA A 49 25.50 35.66 20.92
CA ALA A 49 26.78 35.13 21.42
C ALA A 49 26.59 33.96 22.40
N GLU A 50 25.76 32.99 22.02
CA GLU A 50 25.49 31.80 22.82
C GLU A 50 26.78 30.97 23.01
N GLY A 51 27.20 30.77 24.27
CA GLY A 51 28.39 29.99 24.61
C GLY A 51 29.74 30.66 24.32
N ILE A 52 29.75 31.86 23.76
CA ILE A 52 30.98 32.62 23.47
C ILE A 52 31.35 33.45 24.71
N ILE A 53 32.55 33.20 25.25
CA ILE A 53 33.04 33.81 26.48
C ILE A 53 34.36 34.53 26.21
N ALA A 54 34.40 35.82 26.54
CA ALA A 54 35.61 36.64 26.49
C ALA A 54 36.75 36.01 27.33
N GLY A 55 37.95 35.96 26.76
CA GLY A 55 39.14 35.37 27.38
C GLY A 55 39.13 33.83 27.44
N LYS A 56 38.15 33.15 26.84
CA LYS A 56 38.08 31.67 26.81
C LYS A 56 37.83 31.10 25.42
N THR A 57 36.93 31.68 24.65
CA THR A 57 36.56 31.15 23.33
C THR A 57 37.70 31.34 22.34
N GLU A 58 38.18 30.22 21.79
CA GLU A 58 39.28 30.18 20.82
C GLU A 58 38.76 30.29 19.39
N ILE A 59 39.59 30.84 18.50
CA ILE A 59 39.40 30.79 17.05
C ILE A 59 40.36 29.75 16.49
N LYS A 60 39.84 28.81 15.71
CA LYS A 60 40.60 27.67 15.18
C LYS A 60 40.49 27.58 13.67
N VAL A 61 41.55 27.11 13.03
CA VAL A 61 41.57 26.70 11.62
C VAL A 61 42.02 25.25 11.59
N ARG A 62 41.20 24.34 11.07
CA ARG A 62 41.52 22.91 10.99
C ARG A 62 41.95 22.35 12.37
N SER A 63 41.22 22.73 13.42
CA SER A 63 41.51 22.38 14.82
C SER A 63 42.78 23.00 15.44
N VAL A 64 43.46 23.92 14.76
CA VAL A 64 44.63 24.63 15.28
C VAL A 64 44.22 26.02 15.78
N LYS A 65 44.57 26.38 17.01
CA LYS A 65 44.31 27.72 17.58
C LYS A 65 45.09 28.79 16.80
N ILE A 66 44.37 29.79 16.30
CA ILE A 66 44.94 30.95 15.62
C ILE A 66 44.66 32.28 16.32
N GLY A 67 43.79 32.27 17.34
CA GLY A 67 43.40 33.46 18.06
C GLY A 67 42.39 33.18 19.17
N GLN A 68 41.91 34.24 19.81
CA GLN A 68 41.01 34.17 20.95
C GLN A 68 40.09 35.40 21.02
N ILE A 69 38.87 35.21 21.53
CA ILE A 69 37.92 36.29 21.78
C ILE A 69 38.36 37.07 23.03
N ASP A 70 38.55 38.38 22.90
CA ASP A 70 38.95 39.27 23.99
C ASP A 70 37.76 39.92 24.67
N HIS A 71 36.73 40.29 23.90
CA HIS A 71 35.60 41.08 24.40
C HIS A 71 34.34 40.80 23.59
N VAL A 72 33.18 40.82 24.24
CA VAL A 72 31.87 40.67 23.59
C VAL A 72 31.00 41.83 24.04
N ARG A 73 30.34 42.52 23.10
CA ARG A 73 29.44 43.65 23.39
C ARG A 73 28.25 43.63 22.43
N LEU A 74 27.13 44.25 22.83
CA LEU A 74 26.06 44.54 21.89
C LEU A 74 26.51 45.59 20.87
N SER A 75 25.94 45.53 19.67
CA SER A 75 26.01 46.61 18.69
C SER A 75 25.39 47.89 19.26
N ASP A 76 25.73 49.03 18.68
CA ASP A 76 25.22 50.31 19.14
C ASP A 76 23.70 50.41 18.94
N THR A 77 23.16 49.65 17.99
CA THR A 77 21.73 49.44 17.68
C THR A 77 21.05 48.35 18.51
N GLN A 78 21.81 47.57 19.29
CA GLN A 78 21.35 46.46 20.14
C GLN A 78 20.66 45.29 19.40
N ASP A 79 20.75 45.25 18.07
CA ASP A 79 20.20 44.21 17.19
C ASP A 79 21.18 43.08 16.87
N SER A 80 22.46 43.27 17.20
CA SER A 80 23.52 42.27 16.99
C SER A 80 24.55 42.31 18.11
N VAL A 81 25.42 41.30 18.14
CA VAL A 81 26.55 41.18 19.06
C VAL A 81 27.83 41.31 18.27
N ILE A 82 28.77 42.10 18.78
CA ILE A 82 30.10 42.29 18.21
C ILE A 82 31.12 41.66 19.16
N ALA A 83 31.79 40.60 18.70
CA ALA A 83 32.92 40.00 19.40
C ALA A 83 34.24 40.53 18.83
N ARG A 84 35.10 41.04 19.70
CA ARG A 84 36.47 41.43 19.36
C ARG A 84 37.40 40.26 19.63
N ALA A 85 38.20 39.87 18.64
CA ALA A 85 39.15 38.78 18.76
C ALA A 85 40.58 39.23 18.43
N GLN A 86 41.54 38.68 19.17
CA GLN A 86 42.96 38.85 18.92
C GLN A 86 43.47 37.63 18.16
N ILE A 87 44.03 37.87 16.97
CA ILE A 87 44.64 36.83 16.13
C ILE A 87 46.16 36.84 16.36
N ASP A 88 46.79 35.68 16.31
CA ASP A 88 48.24 35.59 16.41
C ASP A 88 48.90 36.11 15.13
N LYS A 89 50.02 36.82 15.29
CA LYS A 89 50.72 37.52 14.19
C LYS A 89 51.07 36.62 13.00
N ASN A 90 51.32 35.33 13.26
CA ASN A 90 51.70 34.35 12.24
C ASN A 90 50.55 34.01 11.27
N TYR A 91 49.29 34.33 11.61
CA TYR A 91 48.11 33.98 10.84
C TYR A 91 47.44 35.18 10.14
N ASN A 92 48.10 36.34 10.10
CA ASN A 92 47.57 37.55 9.46
C ASN A 92 47.14 37.31 7.99
N ASN A 93 47.90 36.48 7.27
CA ASN A 93 47.64 36.17 5.87
C ASN A 93 46.37 35.32 5.64
N LEU A 94 45.72 34.82 6.70
CA LEU A 94 44.49 34.05 6.60
C LEU A 94 43.23 34.94 6.62
N LEU A 95 43.36 36.22 6.99
CA LEU A 95 42.25 37.14 7.23
C LEU A 95 41.70 37.74 5.93
N THR A 96 41.39 36.89 4.96
CA THR A 96 40.89 37.30 3.63
C THR A 96 39.43 37.74 3.69
N ASP A 97 38.99 38.61 2.79
CA ASP A 97 37.62 39.14 2.75
C ASP A 97 36.55 38.08 2.49
N ASP A 98 36.92 37.00 1.80
CA ASP A 98 36.10 35.82 1.49
C ASP A 98 36.22 34.70 2.52
N ALA A 99 36.98 34.92 3.61
CA ALA A 99 37.08 33.96 4.71
C ALA A 99 35.74 33.81 5.44
N LYS A 100 35.47 32.59 5.91
CA LYS A 100 34.23 32.23 6.60
C LYS A 100 34.52 31.89 8.06
N ILE A 101 33.61 32.28 8.94
CA ILE A 101 33.71 32.00 10.36
C ILE A 101 32.34 31.52 10.88
N TRP A 102 32.33 30.43 11.65
CA TRP A 102 31.12 29.88 12.26
C TRP A 102 31.42 29.35 13.66
N VAL A 103 30.37 29.16 14.46
CA VAL A 103 30.48 28.60 15.82
C VAL A 103 30.43 27.08 15.74
N VAL A 104 31.31 26.41 16.49
CA VAL A 104 31.24 24.96 16.72
C VAL A 104 30.84 24.72 18.17
N LYS A 105 29.68 24.08 18.37
CA LYS A 105 29.10 23.76 19.68
C LYS A 105 28.66 22.29 19.74
N PRO A 106 28.51 21.70 20.94
CA PRO A 106 28.12 20.30 21.05
C PRO A 106 26.65 20.17 20.65
N ARG A 107 26.35 19.17 19.82
CA ARG A 107 24.98 18.88 19.40
C ARG A 107 24.70 17.40 19.50
N ILE A 108 23.49 17.10 19.93
CA ILE A 108 22.91 15.76 19.91
C ILE A 108 21.84 15.83 18.83
N ASP A 109 22.06 15.11 17.75
CA ASP A 109 21.08 14.90 16.69
C ASP A 109 20.76 13.40 16.58
N GLU A 110 19.75 13.06 15.79
CA GLU A 110 19.32 11.67 15.62
C GLU A 110 20.37 10.79 14.88
N THR A 111 21.37 11.41 14.24
CA THR A 111 22.44 10.72 13.51
C THR A 111 23.69 10.46 14.33
N GLY A 112 23.82 11.12 15.50
CA GLY A 112 24.89 10.92 16.46
C GLY A 112 25.18 12.15 17.33
N ILE A 113 26.34 12.13 17.97
CA ILE A 113 26.81 13.24 18.81
C ILE A 113 27.92 13.95 18.03
N SER A 114 27.67 15.20 17.61
CA SER A 114 28.66 16.06 16.96
C SER A 114 29.20 17.09 17.96
N GLY A 115 30.44 17.55 17.73
CA GLY A 115 31.06 18.56 18.61
C GLY A 115 31.41 18.05 20.01
N MET A 116 31.56 16.74 20.25
CA MET A 116 31.95 16.18 21.56
C MET A 116 33.23 16.80 22.15
N SER A 117 34.18 17.21 21.28
CA SER A 117 35.39 17.92 21.68
C SER A 117 35.10 19.21 22.47
N THR A 118 33.95 19.83 22.23
CA THR A 118 33.51 21.07 22.91
C THR A 118 32.91 20.82 24.29
N LEU A 119 32.56 19.60 24.67
CA LEU A 119 32.13 19.30 26.05
C LEU A 119 33.25 19.53 27.05
N LEU A 120 34.49 19.25 26.64
CA LEU A 120 35.69 19.48 27.46
C LEU A 120 36.32 20.84 27.20
N SER A 121 36.41 21.27 25.93
CA SER A 121 37.13 22.49 25.54
C SER A 121 36.26 23.76 25.45
N GLY A 122 34.94 23.63 25.57
CA GLY A 122 33.98 24.72 25.37
C GLY A 122 33.68 25.00 23.90
N VAL A 123 32.72 25.89 23.67
CA VAL A 123 32.36 26.41 22.34
C VAL A 123 33.54 27.20 21.77
N TYR A 124 33.85 26.98 20.49
CA TYR A 124 34.92 27.67 19.76
C TYR A 124 34.43 28.15 18.39
N LEU A 125 35.17 29.07 17.78
CA LEU A 125 34.90 29.57 16.44
C LEU A 125 35.83 28.87 15.44
N GLU A 126 35.29 28.25 14.40
CA GLU A 126 36.07 27.70 13.30
C GLU A 126 36.17 28.75 12.19
N PHE A 127 37.37 28.92 11.66
CA PHE A 127 37.73 29.89 10.64
C PHE A 127 38.22 29.14 9.41
N SER A 128 37.62 29.42 8.26
CA SER A 128 38.03 28.92 6.95
C SER A 128 38.64 30.06 6.15
N PRO A 129 39.95 30.03 5.88
CA PRO A 129 40.59 30.98 4.96
C PRO A 129 39.96 30.88 3.57
N GLY A 130 39.85 32.00 2.88
CA GLY A 130 39.45 32.04 1.47
C GLY A 130 40.64 32.09 0.51
N GLU A 131 40.37 32.39 -0.75
CA GLU A 131 41.35 32.45 -1.84
C GLU A 131 41.73 33.89 -2.21
N SER A 132 40.99 34.88 -1.70
CA SER A 132 41.26 36.28 -1.97
C SER A 132 42.58 36.76 -1.38
N LYS A 133 43.12 37.85 -1.94
CA LYS A 133 44.32 38.53 -1.43
C LYS A 133 43.99 39.76 -0.59
N GLU A 134 42.73 40.18 -0.56
CA GLU A 134 42.30 41.36 0.20
C GLU A 134 42.08 40.98 1.66
N LEU A 135 42.76 41.67 2.57
CA LEU A 135 42.62 41.43 4.00
C LEU A 135 41.49 42.26 4.58
N LYS A 136 40.76 41.67 5.54
CA LYS A 136 39.63 42.31 6.23
C LYS A 136 39.71 42.07 7.72
N GLU A 137 39.28 43.07 8.49
CA GLU A 137 39.22 42.99 9.96
C GLU A 137 37.80 42.74 10.47
N ARG A 138 36.78 42.86 9.61
CA ARG A 138 35.37 42.73 9.96
C ARG A 138 34.76 41.52 9.27
N PHE A 139 34.30 40.58 10.08
CA PHE A 139 33.68 39.34 9.63
C PHE A 139 32.26 39.24 10.15
N LYS A 140 31.40 38.61 9.36
CA LYS A 140 30.06 38.24 9.79
C LYS A 140 30.03 36.75 10.07
N LEU A 141 29.55 36.37 11.25
CA LEU A 141 29.35 34.98 11.60
C LEU A 141 28.38 34.35 10.59
N GLN A 142 28.85 33.30 9.93
CA GLN A 142 28.07 32.53 8.97
C GLN A 142 27.35 31.41 9.70
N ASP A 143 26.24 30.97 9.09
CA ASP A 143 25.69 29.66 9.40
C ASP A 143 26.74 28.59 9.08
N GLU A 144 26.69 27.48 9.82
CA GLU A 144 27.68 26.42 9.70
C GLU A 144 27.88 25.94 8.26
N PRO A 145 29.11 25.53 7.88
CA PRO A 145 29.41 25.10 6.53
C PRO A 145 28.57 23.86 6.20
N ALA A 146 28.31 23.68 4.90
CA ALA A 146 27.77 22.43 4.40
C ALA A 146 28.59 21.26 4.95
N LEU A 147 27.91 20.25 5.50
CA LEU A 147 28.51 19.06 6.11
C LEU A 147 29.46 18.32 5.15
N ILE A 148 29.36 18.60 3.85
CA ILE A 148 30.18 18.03 2.79
C ILE A 148 31.00 19.17 2.19
N GLY A 149 32.32 19.12 2.39
CA GLY A 149 33.24 20.08 1.80
C GLY A 149 33.16 20.07 0.27
N LYS A 150 33.39 21.23 -0.36
CA LYS A 150 33.39 21.37 -1.83
C LYS A 150 34.40 20.43 -2.53
N ASP A 151 35.41 19.97 -1.78
CA ASP A 151 36.48 19.10 -2.25
C ASP A 151 36.05 17.63 -2.36
N VAL A 152 34.89 17.26 -1.80
CA VAL A 152 34.38 15.89 -1.83
C VAL A 152 33.66 15.64 -3.16
N LYS A 153 34.27 14.80 -4.00
CA LYS A 153 33.71 14.40 -5.29
C LYS A 153 32.51 13.46 -5.14
N GLY A 154 31.51 13.67 -5.99
CA GLY A 154 30.26 12.90 -6.01
C GLY A 154 29.20 13.59 -6.87
N GLY A 155 28.06 12.93 -7.00
CA GLY A 155 26.88 13.41 -7.70
C GLY A 155 25.84 13.96 -6.72
N ARG A 156 25.14 15.00 -7.14
CA ARG A 156 24.04 15.65 -6.44
C ARG A 156 22.73 15.41 -7.16
N PHE A 157 21.71 15.03 -6.41
CA PHE A 157 20.37 14.77 -6.94
C PHE A 157 19.32 15.48 -6.09
N LYS A 158 18.10 15.61 -6.60
CA LYS A 158 16.97 16.17 -5.86
C LYS A 158 15.95 15.07 -5.61
N LEU A 159 15.41 15.00 -4.39
CA LEU A 159 14.27 14.15 -4.09
C LEU A 159 13.08 15.03 -3.71
N MET A 160 11.89 14.65 -4.18
CA MET A 160 10.63 15.28 -3.81
C MET A 160 9.74 14.29 -3.07
N SER A 161 9.23 14.68 -1.91
CA SER A 161 8.23 13.89 -1.16
C SER A 161 6.99 14.72 -0.91
N TYR A 162 5.82 14.20 -1.29
CA TYR A 162 4.51 14.77 -0.95
C TYR A 162 3.97 14.23 0.38
N ASN A 163 4.59 13.17 0.90
CA ASN A 163 4.21 12.55 2.16
C ASN A 163 5.09 13.11 3.29
N ALA A 164 4.45 13.51 4.39
CA ALA A 164 4.96 14.49 5.36
C ALA A 164 6.00 13.98 6.38
N GLU A 165 6.61 12.80 6.17
CA GLU A 165 7.69 12.36 7.07
C GLU A 165 8.97 13.13 6.75
N VAL A 166 9.28 14.13 7.59
CA VAL A 166 10.43 15.01 7.41
C VAL A 166 11.70 14.25 7.76
N LEU A 167 12.53 13.98 6.75
CA LEU A 167 13.87 13.46 6.95
C LEU A 167 14.88 14.58 7.26
N ASP A 168 15.73 14.35 8.25
CA ASP A 168 16.78 15.30 8.61
C ASP A 168 17.92 15.37 7.60
N VAL A 169 18.60 16.52 7.57
CA VAL A 169 19.91 16.65 6.91
C VAL A 169 20.87 15.62 7.50
N SER A 170 21.75 15.04 6.68
CA SER A 170 22.69 13.94 6.99
C SER A 170 22.09 12.53 7.09
N THR A 171 20.76 12.40 6.99
CA THR A 171 20.09 11.11 6.80
C THR A 171 20.76 10.30 5.68
N GLY A 172 21.10 9.05 5.97
CA GLY A 172 21.90 8.21 5.08
C GLY A 172 21.13 7.71 3.86
N ILE A 173 21.84 7.59 2.73
CA ILE A 173 21.31 7.03 1.49
C ILE A 173 22.03 5.72 1.19
N PHE A 174 21.24 4.68 0.95
CA PHE A 174 21.71 3.29 0.91
C PHE A 174 21.37 2.64 -0.42
N PHE A 175 22.36 1.97 -1.03
CA PHE A 175 22.13 1.08 -2.16
C PHE A 175 22.41 -0.35 -1.70
N LYS A 176 21.42 -1.25 -1.79
CA LYS A 176 21.52 -2.63 -1.27
C LYS A 176 22.07 -2.70 0.17
N ASN A 177 21.57 -1.83 1.05
CA ASN A 177 22.01 -1.68 2.45
C ASN A 177 23.42 -1.12 2.68
N TYR A 178 24.12 -0.68 1.63
CA TYR A 178 25.42 -0.02 1.74
C TYR A 178 25.26 1.49 1.67
N LYS A 179 25.76 2.24 2.67
CA LYS A 179 25.67 3.72 2.68
C LYS A 179 26.56 4.29 1.58
N ILE A 180 25.93 4.92 0.59
CA ILE A 180 26.59 5.55 -0.56
C ILE A 180 26.56 7.08 -0.52
N GLY A 181 25.69 7.65 0.31
CA GLY A 181 25.46 9.09 0.34
C GLY A 181 24.65 9.54 1.56
N GLN A 182 24.19 10.79 1.51
CA GLN A 182 23.35 11.39 2.54
C GLN A 182 22.59 12.61 2.01
N ILE A 183 21.57 13.04 2.76
CA ILE A 183 20.87 14.31 2.53
C ILE A 183 21.81 15.49 2.83
N GLU A 184 21.97 16.39 1.88
CA GLU A 184 22.74 17.65 1.97
C GLU A 184 21.84 18.83 2.39
N THR A 185 20.59 18.87 1.90
CA THR A 185 19.61 19.93 2.25
C THR A 185 18.21 19.36 2.37
N ALA A 186 17.38 19.95 3.23
CA ALA A 186 15.96 19.64 3.35
C ALA A 186 15.18 20.96 3.42
N THR A 187 14.25 21.17 2.48
CA THR A 187 13.49 22.41 2.37
C THR A 187 12.03 22.10 2.09
N PHE A 188 11.13 22.78 2.79
CA PHE A 188 9.70 22.67 2.50
C PHE A 188 9.31 23.67 1.42
N ASP A 189 8.77 23.16 0.32
CA ASP A 189 8.14 23.97 -0.72
C ASP A 189 6.67 24.17 -0.37
N TRP A 190 6.34 25.38 0.10
CA TRP A 190 4.99 25.73 0.55
C TRP A 190 4.00 25.87 -0.61
N GLU A 191 4.45 26.18 -1.83
CA GLU A 191 3.58 26.32 -3.00
C GLU A 191 3.09 24.95 -3.48
N ASN A 192 4.02 24.00 -3.57
CA ASN A 192 3.74 22.63 -4.01
C ASN A 192 3.39 21.67 -2.87
N GLN A 193 3.36 22.17 -1.63
CA GLN A 193 3.12 21.41 -0.40
C GLN A 193 3.98 20.14 -0.30
N ALA A 194 5.26 20.25 -0.68
CA ALA A 194 6.16 19.12 -0.83
C ALA A 194 7.52 19.37 -0.17
N MET A 195 8.12 18.34 0.40
CA MET A 195 9.51 18.38 0.84
C MET A 195 10.46 18.20 -0.33
N LYS A 196 11.44 19.09 -0.47
CA LYS A 196 12.55 19.02 -1.41
C LYS A 196 13.84 18.72 -0.66
N TYR A 197 14.46 17.60 -1.00
CA TYR A 197 15.74 17.18 -0.46
C TYR A 197 16.83 17.33 -1.51
N GLY A 198 17.93 18.01 -1.17
CA GLY A 198 19.17 17.90 -1.92
C GLY A 198 19.96 16.71 -1.39
N VAL A 199 20.37 15.82 -2.26
CA VAL A 199 21.02 14.56 -1.96
C VAL A 199 22.43 14.55 -2.54
N PHE A 200 23.41 14.10 -1.76
CA PHE A 200 24.76 13.86 -2.24
C PHE A 200 25.11 12.36 -2.21
N ILE A 201 25.61 11.85 -3.34
CA ILE A 201 26.10 10.47 -3.50
C ILE A 201 27.60 10.53 -3.81
N LYS A 202 28.41 9.87 -2.98
CA LYS A 202 29.87 9.92 -3.08
C LYS A 202 30.39 9.21 -4.34
N GLU A 203 31.48 9.72 -4.94
CA GLU A 203 32.22 8.98 -5.96
C GLU A 203 32.80 7.66 -5.37
N PRO A 204 32.74 6.51 -6.09
CA PRO A 204 32.24 6.30 -7.46
C PRO A 204 30.75 5.91 -7.56
N TYR A 205 30.02 5.93 -6.45
CA TYR A 205 28.67 5.37 -6.34
C TYR A 205 27.59 6.19 -7.06
N GLN A 206 27.88 7.44 -7.43
CA GLN A 206 26.97 8.24 -8.26
C GLN A 206 26.57 7.53 -9.56
N ASN A 207 27.45 6.66 -10.10
CA ASN A 207 27.22 5.89 -11.32
C ASN A 207 26.20 4.75 -11.15
N LEU A 208 25.76 4.47 -9.91
CA LEU A 208 24.68 3.52 -9.63
C LEU A 208 23.29 4.17 -9.83
N ILE A 209 23.24 5.50 -9.87
CA ILE A 209 21.99 6.26 -10.03
C ILE A 209 21.73 6.43 -11.53
N THR A 210 20.61 5.89 -11.96
CA THR A 210 20.15 5.86 -13.36
C THR A 210 18.75 6.43 -13.45
N MET A 211 18.30 6.74 -14.67
CA MET A 211 16.98 7.32 -14.92
C MET A 211 15.82 6.44 -14.43
N ASN A 212 16.02 5.13 -14.26
CA ASN A 212 15.03 4.20 -13.70
C ASN A 212 15.24 3.87 -12.21
N SER A 213 16.09 4.64 -11.51
CA SER A 213 16.28 4.48 -10.07
C SER A 213 15.06 4.95 -9.29
N ILE A 214 14.66 4.16 -8.30
CA ILE A 214 13.57 4.48 -7.38
C ILE A 214 14.12 4.70 -5.97
N PHE A 215 13.57 5.67 -5.26
CA PHE A 215 13.97 6.05 -3.91
C PHE A 215 12.80 5.82 -2.95
N TRP A 216 13.07 5.19 -1.80
CA TRP A 216 12.06 4.97 -0.78
C TRP A 216 12.62 5.12 0.63
N VAL A 217 11.76 5.50 1.57
CA VAL A 217 12.10 5.53 2.99
C VAL A 217 12.20 4.09 3.51
N ASN A 218 13.28 3.77 4.22
CA ASN A 218 13.39 2.50 4.93
C ASN A 218 12.63 2.58 6.26
N ALA A 219 11.34 2.23 6.25
CA ALA A 219 10.61 1.99 7.50
C ALA A 219 11.15 0.71 8.17
N GLY A 220 11.34 0.74 9.49
CA GLY A 220 12.02 -0.34 10.20
C GLY A 220 11.26 -1.68 10.23
N ILE A 221 9.92 -1.65 10.10
CA ILE A 221 9.06 -2.83 9.99
C ILE A 221 7.98 -2.53 8.94
N GLU A 222 7.90 -3.34 7.89
CA GLU A 222 6.80 -3.33 6.92
C GLU A 222 6.04 -4.67 7.03
N ILE A 223 4.72 -4.59 7.26
CA ILE A 223 3.83 -5.75 7.33
C ILE A 223 2.86 -5.65 6.17
N ASP A 224 3.00 -6.56 5.20
CA ASP A 224 2.09 -6.68 4.08
C ASP A 224 1.12 -7.84 4.32
N LEU A 225 -0.17 -7.56 4.15
CA LEU A 225 -1.23 -8.56 4.10
C LEU A 225 -1.71 -8.69 2.66
N SER A 226 -1.40 -9.80 1.98
CA SER A 226 -1.84 -10.06 0.60
C SER A 226 -2.69 -11.33 0.53
N ALA A 227 -3.23 -11.62 -0.66
CA ALA A 227 -3.93 -12.87 -0.92
C ALA A 227 -3.01 -14.11 -0.75
N ASP A 228 -1.69 -13.92 -0.87
CA ASP A 228 -0.68 -14.97 -0.67
C ASP A 228 -0.36 -15.21 0.82
N GLY A 229 -0.89 -14.38 1.73
CA GLY A 229 -0.73 -14.51 3.18
C GLY A 229 -0.13 -13.26 3.85
N ILE A 230 0.54 -13.47 4.98
CA ILE A 230 1.20 -12.40 5.75
C ILE A 230 2.67 -12.39 5.38
N ASN A 231 3.15 -11.31 4.77
CA ASN A 231 4.56 -11.09 4.54
C ASN A 231 5.08 -10.06 5.54
N ILE A 232 6.13 -10.41 6.30
CA ILE A 232 6.73 -9.52 7.31
C ILE A 232 8.17 -9.23 6.88
N ASN A 233 8.39 -8.02 6.39
CA ASN A 233 9.72 -7.53 6.05
C ASN A 233 10.30 -6.81 7.27
N THR A 234 11.10 -7.53 8.08
CA THR A 234 11.81 -6.93 9.22
C THR A 234 13.22 -6.51 8.81
N GLY A 235 13.55 -5.22 8.94
CA GLY A 235 14.95 -4.78 8.87
C GLY A 235 15.77 -5.32 10.05
N SER A 236 17.11 -5.35 9.94
CA SER A 236 17.94 -5.62 11.11
C SER A 236 17.71 -4.54 12.19
N LEU A 237 17.85 -4.87 13.48
CA LEU A 237 17.64 -3.92 14.58
C LEU A 237 18.51 -2.64 14.46
N SER A 238 19.64 -2.72 13.75
CA SER A 238 20.48 -1.57 13.37
C SER A 238 19.87 -0.66 12.29
N LYS A 239 18.96 -1.15 11.44
CA LYS A 239 18.19 -0.39 10.44
C LYS A 239 17.00 0.33 11.07
N LEU A 240 16.39 -0.25 12.09
CA LEU A 240 15.29 0.34 12.88
C LEU A 240 15.70 1.63 13.62
N LEU A 241 16.97 1.73 14.02
CA LEU A 241 17.50 2.84 14.82
C LEU A 241 18.15 3.96 13.98
N LYS A 242 18.31 3.79 12.67
CA LYS A 242 19.06 4.70 11.80
C LYS A 242 18.30 5.00 10.52
N GLY A 243 17.07 5.51 10.64
CA GLY A 243 16.22 5.92 9.52
C GLY A 243 17.00 6.44 8.31
N GLY A 244 16.58 6.07 7.11
CA GLY A 244 17.37 6.32 5.91
C GLY A 244 16.58 6.11 4.62
N ILE A 245 17.16 6.59 3.53
CA ILE A 245 16.60 6.43 2.18
C ILE A 245 17.31 5.27 1.50
N SER A 246 16.57 4.32 0.97
CA SER A 246 17.10 3.34 0.03
C SER A 246 16.94 3.82 -1.40
N VAL A 247 17.90 3.45 -2.25
CA VAL A 247 17.83 3.59 -3.69
C VAL A 247 18.17 2.26 -4.36
N GLY A 248 17.46 1.97 -5.44
CA GLY A 248 17.63 0.75 -6.20
C GLY A 248 16.94 0.80 -7.55
N LEU A 249 17.06 -0.31 -8.26
CA LEU A 249 16.33 -0.56 -9.50
C LEU A 249 15.17 -1.51 -9.20
N PRO A 250 14.04 -1.37 -9.90
CA PRO A 250 13.03 -2.41 -9.96
C PRO A 250 13.63 -3.78 -10.29
N GLU A 251 13.06 -4.84 -9.70
CA GLU A 251 13.49 -6.20 -10.03
C GLU A 251 13.38 -6.49 -11.53
N GLN A 252 14.35 -7.24 -12.06
CA GLN A 252 14.43 -7.69 -13.45
C GLN A 252 14.62 -6.59 -14.51
N GLN A 253 14.90 -5.34 -14.11
CA GLN A 253 15.29 -4.29 -15.06
C GLN A 253 16.81 -4.10 -15.10
N ALA A 254 17.35 -3.95 -16.32
CA ALA A 254 18.71 -3.50 -16.51
C ALA A 254 18.85 -2.02 -16.07
N PRO A 255 20.04 -1.60 -15.61
CA PRO A 255 20.33 -0.19 -15.39
C PRO A 255 20.10 0.60 -16.69
N GLY A 256 19.32 1.68 -16.61
CA GLY A 256 19.14 2.61 -17.72
C GLY A 256 20.34 3.55 -17.88
N GLU A 257 20.12 4.67 -18.57
CA GLU A 257 21.11 5.74 -18.66
C GLU A 257 21.43 6.33 -17.28
N ILE A 258 22.69 6.71 -17.05
CA ILE A 258 23.13 7.34 -15.81
C ILE A 258 22.42 8.68 -15.65
N ALA A 259 21.85 8.92 -14.47
CA ALA A 259 21.17 10.17 -14.18
C ALA A 259 22.16 11.34 -14.10
N GLN A 260 21.81 12.47 -14.70
CA GLN A 260 22.64 13.67 -14.66
C GLN A 260 22.57 14.36 -13.29
N ASP A 261 23.61 15.14 -12.99
CA ASP A 261 23.67 15.97 -11.79
C ASP A 261 22.47 16.93 -11.72
N GLY A 262 21.82 17.00 -10.57
CA GLY A 262 20.64 17.82 -10.33
C GLY A 262 19.31 17.21 -10.78
N HIS A 263 19.30 15.99 -11.35
CA HIS A 263 18.07 15.28 -11.70
C HIS A 263 17.16 15.09 -10.48
N SER A 264 15.84 15.15 -10.69
CA SER A 264 14.84 15.08 -9.62
C SER A 264 14.11 13.75 -9.64
N PHE A 265 14.03 13.09 -8.50
CA PHE A 265 13.31 11.82 -8.30
C PHE A 265 12.18 11.99 -7.26
N SER A 266 11.17 11.11 -7.33
CA SER A 266 10.19 10.96 -6.24
C SER A 266 10.82 10.18 -5.08
N LEU A 267 10.50 10.56 -3.85
CA LEU A 267 10.79 9.81 -2.64
C LEU A 267 9.48 9.27 -2.07
N SER A 268 9.29 7.96 -2.19
CA SER A 268 8.09 7.28 -1.71
C SER A 268 8.29 6.73 -0.28
N GLN A 269 7.21 6.44 0.43
CA GLN A 269 7.25 5.98 1.83
C GLN A 269 7.65 4.51 1.95
N SER A 270 7.43 3.71 0.91
CA SER A 270 7.88 2.32 0.88
C SER A 270 8.34 1.89 -0.50
N TYR A 271 9.03 0.75 -0.56
CA TYR A 271 9.47 0.15 -1.81
C TYR A 271 8.27 -0.13 -2.74
N LYS A 272 7.17 -0.63 -2.17
CA LYS A 272 5.93 -0.90 -2.90
C LYS A 272 5.37 0.37 -3.53
N GLU A 273 5.29 1.47 -2.79
CA GLU A 273 4.82 2.75 -3.34
C GLU A 273 5.76 3.27 -4.44
N ALA A 274 7.07 3.14 -4.25
CA ALA A 274 8.07 3.53 -5.26
C ALA A 274 7.97 2.71 -6.56
N LEU A 275 7.61 1.42 -6.47
CA LEU A 275 7.33 0.60 -7.65
C LEU A 275 6.06 1.04 -8.39
N GLU A 276 5.11 1.63 -7.69
CA GLU A 276 3.81 2.04 -8.21
C GLU A 276 3.84 3.44 -8.84
N GLU A 277 4.62 4.37 -8.26
CA GLU A 277 4.79 5.74 -8.77
C GLU A 277 5.65 5.83 -10.04
N ARG A 278 6.36 4.76 -10.43
CA ARG A 278 7.29 4.77 -11.56
C ARG A 278 6.64 4.85 -12.95
N PHE A 279 5.32 4.64 -13.04
CA PHE A 279 4.61 4.56 -14.30
C PHE A 279 4.01 5.93 -14.65
N TYR A 280 4.80 6.75 -15.35
CA TYR A 280 4.41 8.12 -15.73
C TYR A 280 3.58 8.19 -17.02
N ASP A 281 3.67 7.17 -17.87
CA ASP A 281 2.87 7.07 -19.10
C ASP A 281 1.55 6.35 -18.82
N PHE A 282 0.48 7.12 -18.69
CA PHE A 282 -0.87 6.61 -18.49
C PHE A 282 -1.90 7.48 -19.18
N ASP A 283 -3.08 6.90 -19.42
CA ASP A 283 -4.28 7.66 -19.77
C ASP A 283 -5.38 7.40 -18.73
N TYR A 284 -6.20 8.42 -18.50
CA TYR A 284 -7.34 8.34 -17.59
C TYR A 284 -8.59 7.83 -18.31
N TYR A 285 -9.32 6.93 -17.66
CA TYR A 285 -10.62 6.43 -18.11
C TYR A 285 -11.63 6.54 -16.99
N LEU A 286 -12.89 6.76 -17.36
CA LEU A 286 -14.00 6.77 -16.42
C LEU A 286 -14.79 5.45 -16.56
N ILE A 287 -15.23 4.90 -15.44
CA ILE A 287 -16.13 3.74 -15.42
C ILE A 287 -17.37 4.10 -14.60
N GLU A 288 -18.56 3.87 -15.14
CA GLU A 288 -19.83 4.15 -14.46
C GLU A 288 -20.46 2.86 -13.92
N PHE A 289 -20.24 2.53 -12.64
CA PHE A 289 -20.80 1.32 -12.05
C PHE A 289 -22.24 1.51 -11.58
N GLU A 290 -23.18 0.72 -12.08
CA GLU A 290 -24.57 0.71 -11.60
C GLU A 290 -24.74 0.04 -10.23
N GLN A 291 -23.75 -0.74 -9.81
CA GLN A 291 -23.71 -1.42 -8.51
C GLN A 291 -22.97 -0.61 -7.45
N SER A 292 -23.10 -1.04 -6.19
CA SER A 292 -22.36 -0.44 -5.07
C SER A 292 -20.84 -0.54 -5.28
N VAL A 293 -20.14 0.59 -5.20
CA VAL A 293 -18.67 0.65 -5.20
C VAL A 293 -18.07 0.45 -3.80
N ARG A 294 -18.86 -0.02 -2.82
CA ARG A 294 -18.38 -0.25 -1.45
C ARG A 294 -17.21 -1.22 -1.46
N GLY A 295 -16.13 -0.82 -0.78
CA GLY A 295 -14.90 -1.60 -0.71
C GLY A 295 -13.87 -1.21 -1.78
N LEU A 296 -14.27 -0.42 -2.78
CA LEU A 296 -13.35 0.14 -3.77
C LEU A 296 -12.68 1.38 -3.16
N ARG A 297 -11.35 1.43 -3.22
CA ARG A 297 -10.54 2.52 -2.64
C ARG A 297 -9.62 3.11 -3.70
N THR A 298 -9.25 4.36 -3.54
CA THR A 298 -8.12 4.94 -4.28
C THR A 298 -6.88 4.07 -4.07
N GLY A 299 -6.16 3.79 -5.17
CA GLY A 299 -5.03 2.86 -5.19
C GLY A 299 -5.41 1.40 -5.45
N ALA A 300 -6.70 1.04 -5.50
CA ALA A 300 -7.10 -0.33 -5.85
C ALA A 300 -6.63 -0.69 -7.26
N PRO A 301 -6.21 -1.95 -7.51
CA PRO A 301 -5.70 -2.33 -8.82
C PRO A 301 -6.81 -2.37 -9.87
N VAL A 302 -6.42 -2.08 -11.11
CA VAL A 302 -7.21 -2.42 -12.30
C VAL A 302 -6.50 -3.59 -12.96
N GLU A 303 -7.19 -4.70 -13.14
CA GLU A 303 -6.60 -5.95 -13.63
C GLU A 303 -7.26 -6.44 -14.90
N TYR A 304 -6.51 -7.08 -15.77
CA TYR A 304 -7.01 -7.86 -16.89
C TYR A 304 -6.53 -9.29 -16.72
N ARG A 305 -7.47 -10.22 -16.47
CA ARG A 305 -7.15 -11.65 -16.24
C ARG A 305 -6.04 -11.88 -15.20
N GLY A 306 -6.10 -11.13 -14.09
CA GLY A 306 -5.13 -11.20 -13.00
C GLY A 306 -3.81 -10.45 -13.25
N MET A 307 -3.61 -9.84 -14.42
CA MET A 307 -2.49 -8.93 -14.66
C MET A 307 -2.90 -7.50 -14.34
N ARG A 308 -2.18 -6.83 -13.46
CA ARG A 308 -2.45 -5.42 -13.16
C ARG A 308 -2.08 -4.52 -14.34
N VAL A 309 -3.07 -3.83 -14.90
CA VAL A 309 -2.94 -2.92 -16.04
C VAL A 309 -3.08 -1.44 -15.63
N GLY A 310 -3.55 -1.18 -14.42
CA GLY A 310 -3.77 0.18 -13.96
C GLY A 310 -4.14 0.28 -12.49
N THR A 311 -4.65 1.45 -12.12
CA THR A 311 -4.92 1.83 -10.73
C THR A 311 -6.15 2.74 -10.65
N VAL A 312 -6.98 2.56 -9.62
CA VAL A 312 -8.08 3.46 -9.28
C VAL A 312 -7.53 4.76 -8.70
N VAL A 313 -7.91 5.88 -9.32
CA VAL A 313 -7.45 7.22 -8.95
C VAL A 313 -8.44 7.86 -7.99
N GLU A 314 -9.73 7.76 -8.27
CA GLU A 314 -10.78 8.43 -7.50
C GLU A 314 -12.08 7.63 -7.49
N THR A 315 -12.74 7.53 -6.32
CA THR A 315 -14.01 6.83 -6.13
C THR A 315 -14.84 7.47 -5.00
N PRO A 316 -16.03 8.03 -5.29
CA PRO A 316 -16.53 8.38 -6.62
C PRO A 316 -15.68 9.49 -7.25
N ALA A 317 -15.53 9.48 -8.57
CA ALA A 317 -14.84 10.53 -9.31
C ALA A 317 -15.60 11.86 -9.21
N ASN A 318 -14.89 12.96 -8.95
CA ASN A 318 -15.48 14.29 -8.86
C ASN A 318 -15.65 14.90 -10.26
N VAL A 319 -16.61 14.36 -11.00
CA VAL A 319 -16.98 14.84 -12.33
C VAL A 319 -18.21 15.74 -12.21
N ILE A 320 -18.10 16.98 -12.70
CA ILE A 320 -19.21 17.93 -12.75
C ILE A 320 -19.72 18.04 -14.19
N ILE A 321 -21.02 17.86 -14.38
CA ILE A 321 -21.71 17.99 -15.66
C ILE A 321 -22.82 19.02 -15.48
N ASP A 322 -22.81 20.07 -16.29
CA ASP A 322 -23.81 21.15 -16.24
C ASP A 322 -24.01 21.75 -14.82
N GLY A 323 -22.90 21.89 -14.07
CA GLY A 323 -22.91 22.42 -12.71
C GLY A 323 -23.44 21.47 -11.63
N LYS A 324 -23.66 20.19 -11.95
CA LYS A 324 -24.10 19.15 -11.01
C LYS A 324 -23.13 17.97 -10.98
N PRO A 325 -22.99 17.27 -9.84
CA PRO A 325 -22.20 16.04 -9.80
C PRO A 325 -22.72 15.00 -10.80
N ALA A 326 -21.80 14.25 -11.43
CA ALA A 326 -22.14 13.21 -12.39
C ALA A 326 -22.88 12.03 -11.74
N HIS A 327 -22.68 11.82 -10.44
CA HIS A 327 -23.43 10.86 -9.62
C HIS A 327 -24.75 11.48 -9.11
N PHE A 328 -25.81 10.67 -8.97
CA PHE A 328 -27.17 11.07 -8.57
C PHE A 328 -27.96 11.92 -9.59
N ARG A 329 -27.86 11.61 -10.89
CA ARG A 329 -28.67 12.28 -11.92
C ARG A 329 -30.07 11.65 -11.99
N ASN A 330 -31.08 12.42 -12.42
CA ASN A 330 -32.49 12.01 -12.48
C ASN A 330 -32.76 10.63 -13.16
N HIS A 331 -31.86 10.18 -14.05
CA HIS A 331 -31.98 8.91 -14.77
C HIS A 331 -30.68 8.08 -14.79
N ASN A 332 -29.64 8.49 -14.04
CA ASN A 332 -28.39 7.75 -13.95
C ASN A 332 -27.94 7.70 -12.50
N THR A 333 -28.07 6.52 -11.90
CA THR A 333 -27.64 6.21 -10.53
C THR A 333 -26.24 5.58 -10.49
N ALA A 334 -25.58 5.43 -11.64
CA ALA A 334 -24.25 4.87 -11.70
C ALA A 334 -23.24 5.77 -10.97
N VAL A 335 -22.26 5.12 -10.35
CA VAL A 335 -21.18 5.76 -9.63
C VAL A 335 -19.96 5.85 -10.54
N PRO A 336 -19.53 7.07 -10.92
CA PRO A 336 -18.35 7.24 -11.75
C PRO A 336 -17.11 6.96 -10.92
N VAL A 337 -16.18 6.18 -11.48
CA VAL A 337 -14.88 5.85 -10.90
C VAL A 337 -13.81 6.23 -11.90
N LEU A 338 -12.83 7.02 -11.45
CA LEU A 338 -11.70 7.43 -12.28
C LEU A 338 -10.57 6.41 -12.10
N ILE A 339 -10.08 5.88 -13.20
CA ILE A 339 -8.93 5.00 -13.24
C ILE A 339 -7.83 5.57 -14.13
N LYS A 340 -6.59 5.12 -13.92
CA LYS A 340 -5.50 5.29 -14.87
C LYS A 340 -5.04 3.93 -15.38
N VAL A 341 -4.86 3.80 -16.69
CA VAL A 341 -4.22 2.63 -17.31
C VAL A 341 -2.76 2.97 -17.54
N GLU A 342 -1.86 2.17 -16.99
CA GLU A 342 -0.43 2.47 -16.89
C GLU A 342 0.35 1.64 -17.92
N TYR A 343 0.77 2.27 -19.01
CA TYR A 343 1.29 1.56 -20.19
C TYR A 343 2.60 0.82 -19.93
N GLY A 344 3.44 1.35 -19.04
CA GLY A 344 4.67 0.68 -18.62
C GLY A 344 4.43 -0.64 -17.86
N ARG A 345 3.19 -0.96 -17.46
CA ARG A 345 2.83 -2.29 -16.92
C ARG A 345 2.54 -3.31 -18.01
N LEU A 346 2.10 -2.86 -19.18
CA LEU A 346 1.73 -3.72 -20.30
C LEU A 346 2.97 -4.16 -21.09
N TYR A 347 3.90 -3.23 -21.30
CA TYR A 347 5.12 -3.47 -22.07
C TYR A 347 6.24 -2.53 -21.63
N HIS A 348 7.50 -2.93 -21.88
CA HIS A 348 8.69 -2.14 -21.50
C HIS A 348 8.76 -0.80 -22.25
N ASP A 349 8.30 -0.76 -23.50
CA ASP A 349 8.15 0.48 -24.26
C ASP A 349 6.72 1.01 -24.09
N SER A 350 6.58 2.02 -23.24
CA SER A 350 5.30 2.68 -22.95
C SER A 350 4.64 3.27 -24.20
N ALA A 351 5.42 3.77 -25.17
CA ALA A 351 4.87 4.40 -26.36
C ALA A 351 4.19 3.37 -27.26
N SER A 352 4.87 2.26 -27.53
CA SER A 352 4.27 1.12 -28.26
C SER A 352 3.08 0.51 -27.52
N ALA A 353 3.16 0.39 -26.18
CA ALA A 353 2.03 -0.10 -25.37
C ALA A 353 0.80 0.80 -25.46
N LYS A 354 1.01 2.13 -25.44
CA LYS A 354 -0.05 3.12 -25.59
C LYS A 354 -0.75 3.00 -26.94
N GLU A 355 0.02 2.98 -28.03
CA GLU A 355 -0.52 2.86 -29.38
C GLU A 355 -1.31 1.55 -29.55
N TYR A 356 -0.75 0.43 -29.06
CA TYR A 356 -1.42 -0.87 -29.09
C TYR A 356 -2.73 -0.89 -28.29
N TRP A 357 -2.72 -0.37 -27.07
CA TRP A 357 -3.90 -0.29 -26.21
C TRP A 357 -5.00 0.54 -26.87
N GLN A 358 -4.68 1.76 -27.28
CA GLN A 358 -5.65 2.68 -27.89
C GLN A 358 -6.20 2.14 -29.22
N GLY A 359 -5.34 1.52 -30.05
CA GLY A 359 -5.74 0.92 -31.32
C GLY A 359 -6.63 -0.32 -31.17
N SER A 360 -6.44 -1.09 -30.10
CA SER A 360 -7.16 -2.36 -29.88
C SER A 360 -8.44 -2.21 -29.05
N LEU A 361 -8.53 -1.16 -28.22
CA LEU A 361 -9.59 -0.96 -27.24
C LEU A 361 -11.00 -1.03 -27.84
N LYS A 362 -11.20 -0.39 -29.00
CA LYS A 362 -12.50 -0.41 -29.70
C LYS A 362 -12.90 -1.84 -30.07
N GLY A 363 -11.99 -2.60 -30.67
CA GLY A 363 -12.26 -3.99 -31.07
C GLY A 363 -12.51 -4.91 -29.88
N TRP A 364 -11.82 -4.70 -28.75
CA TRP A 364 -12.07 -5.45 -27.52
C TRP A 364 -13.45 -5.14 -26.92
N ILE A 365 -13.86 -3.87 -26.88
CA ILE A 365 -15.17 -3.47 -26.40
C ILE A 365 -16.29 -4.07 -27.27
N GLU A 366 -16.13 -4.04 -28.59
CA GLU A 366 -17.03 -4.67 -29.57
C GLU A 366 -17.09 -6.20 -29.40
N SER A 367 -15.98 -6.81 -29.00
CA SER A 367 -15.88 -8.24 -28.68
C SER A 367 -16.38 -8.60 -27.27
N GLY A 368 -16.88 -7.63 -26.50
CA GLY A 368 -17.49 -7.88 -25.18
C GLY A 368 -16.63 -7.51 -23.96
N MET A 369 -15.53 -6.78 -24.12
CA MET A 369 -14.70 -6.34 -22.98
C MET A 369 -15.47 -5.37 -22.06
N ARG A 370 -15.58 -5.68 -20.77
CA ARG A 370 -16.27 -4.87 -19.77
C ARG A 370 -15.43 -4.72 -18.51
N ALA A 371 -15.61 -3.60 -17.83
CA ALA A 371 -15.15 -3.40 -16.47
C ALA A 371 -16.15 -3.97 -15.47
N SER A 372 -15.68 -4.59 -14.40
CA SER A 372 -16.52 -5.15 -13.34
C SER A 372 -15.82 -5.02 -11.98
N LEU A 373 -16.56 -5.08 -10.87
CA LEU A 373 -15.98 -5.04 -9.52
C LEU A 373 -15.86 -6.46 -8.97
N LYS A 374 -14.64 -6.96 -8.81
CA LYS A 374 -14.41 -8.29 -8.24
C LYS A 374 -13.91 -8.18 -6.79
N PRO A 375 -14.32 -9.10 -5.90
CA PRO A 375 -13.75 -9.18 -4.55
C PRO A 375 -12.26 -9.46 -4.63
N GLY A 376 -11.43 -8.60 -4.04
CA GLY A 376 -9.99 -8.80 -3.92
C GLY A 376 -9.63 -9.49 -2.61
N ASN A 377 -10.11 -8.95 -1.49
CA ASN A 377 -9.89 -9.52 -0.16
C ASN A 377 -11.22 -9.72 0.56
N LEU A 378 -11.61 -10.99 0.74
CA LEU A 378 -12.86 -11.38 1.39
C LEU A 378 -12.92 -11.02 2.88
N LEU A 379 -11.77 -10.87 3.55
CA LEU A 379 -11.69 -10.52 4.97
C LEU A 379 -11.94 -9.04 5.21
N THR A 380 -11.34 -8.17 4.38
CA THR A 380 -11.47 -6.71 4.52
C THR A 380 -12.63 -6.13 3.72
N GLY A 381 -13.22 -6.93 2.83
CA GLY A 381 -14.25 -6.48 1.88
C GLY A 381 -13.70 -5.57 0.78
N ALA A 382 -12.38 -5.58 0.55
CA ALA A 382 -11.76 -4.79 -0.51
C ALA A 382 -12.10 -5.38 -1.88
N VAL A 383 -12.45 -4.52 -2.84
CA VAL A 383 -12.71 -4.88 -4.24
C VAL A 383 -11.71 -4.20 -5.16
N TYR A 384 -11.56 -4.75 -6.37
CA TYR A 384 -10.74 -4.19 -7.44
C TYR A 384 -11.55 -4.10 -8.74
N VAL A 385 -11.03 -3.35 -9.72
CA VAL A 385 -11.63 -3.26 -11.04
C VAL A 385 -11.04 -4.34 -11.93
N ASP A 386 -11.89 -5.18 -12.51
CA ASP A 386 -11.51 -6.24 -13.42
C ASP A 386 -12.00 -5.94 -14.83
N PHE A 387 -11.09 -5.97 -15.79
CA PHE A 387 -11.36 -6.01 -17.21
C PHE A 387 -11.38 -7.46 -17.68
N ASP A 388 -12.49 -7.87 -18.27
CA ASP A 388 -12.62 -9.19 -18.89
C ASP A 388 -13.58 -9.14 -20.08
N ILE A 389 -13.56 -10.18 -20.90
CA ILE A 389 -14.43 -10.33 -22.06
C ILE A 389 -15.63 -11.18 -21.70
N TYR A 390 -16.81 -10.60 -21.85
CA TYR A 390 -18.10 -11.22 -21.59
C TYR A 390 -18.80 -11.47 -22.94
N PRO A 391 -18.86 -12.73 -23.43
CA PRO A 391 -19.39 -13.05 -24.76
C PRO A 391 -20.85 -12.63 -24.97
N ASP A 392 -21.65 -12.68 -23.90
CA ASP A 392 -23.08 -12.37 -23.92
C ASP A 392 -23.38 -10.93 -23.48
N ALA A 393 -22.35 -10.07 -23.33
CA ALA A 393 -22.56 -8.69 -22.92
C ALA A 393 -23.32 -7.89 -24.00
N PRO A 394 -24.27 -7.02 -23.61
CA PRO A 394 -24.95 -6.12 -24.55
C PRO A 394 -23.95 -5.28 -25.32
N GLN A 395 -24.21 -4.99 -26.60
CA GLN A 395 -23.35 -4.13 -27.42
C GLN A 395 -23.09 -2.78 -26.72
N ALA A 396 -21.82 -2.39 -26.64
CA ALA A 396 -21.41 -1.15 -26.01
C ALA A 396 -20.29 -0.51 -26.84
N HIS A 397 -20.07 0.78 -26.61
CA HIS A 397 -19.01 1.55 -27.25
C HIS A 397 -18.27 2.36 -26.20
N LEU A 398 -17.05 2.78 -26.55
CA LEU A 398 -16.31 3.73 -25.72
C LEU A 398 -17.04 5.07 -25.76
N GLY A 399 -17.60 5.47 -24.61
CA GLY A 399 -18.29 6.74 -24.45
C GLY A 399 -17.31 7.89 -24.22
N LYS A 400 -17.82 9.13 -24.17
CA LYS A 400 -17.07 10.28 -23.66
C LYS A 400 -17.89 11.02 -22.63
N LEU A 401 -17.27 11.35 -21.51
CA LEU A 401 -17.87 12.17 -20.47
C LEU A 401 -16.87 13.23 -20.03
N VAL A 402 -17.24 14.50 -20.23
CA VAL A 402 -16.34 15.65 -20.04
C VAL A 402 -15.07 15.48 -20.88
N GLN A 403 -13.95 15.12 -20.27
CA GLN A 403 -12.64 14.96 -20.90
C GLN A 403 -12.15 13.51 -20.89
N TYR A 404 -12.91 12.59 -20.29
CA TYR A 404 -12.51 11.19 -20.11
C TYR A 404 -13.27 10.28 -21.06
N ASP A 405 -12.58 9.26 -21.56
CA ASP A 405 -13.20 8.14 -22.26
C ASP A 405 -13.90 7.24 -21.23
N VAL A 406 -15.17 6.91 -21.48
CA VAL A 406 -16.00 6.08 -20.60
C VAL A 406 -15.90 4.64 -21.04
N PHE A 407 -15.28 3.83 -20.19
CA PHE A 407 -15.12 2.40 -20.40
C PHE A 407 -16.39 1.66 -19.93
N PRO A 408 -17.00 0.80 -20.77
CA PRO A 408 -18.26 0.15 -20.43
C PRO A 408 -18.09 -0.85 -19.29
N SER A 409 -19.03 -0.87 -18.34
CA SER A 409 -19.02 -1.80 -17.21
C SER A 409 -20.17 -2.79 -17.24
N ILE A 410 -20.05 -3.84 -16.43
CA ILE A 410 -21.09 -4.80 -16.12
C ILE A 410 -21.04 -5.11 -14.61
N SER A 411 -22.19 -5.44 -14.04
CA SER A 411 -22.29 -5.89 -12.65
C SER A 411 -21.74 -7.32 -12.50
N SER A 412 -20.95 -7.57 -11.45
CA SER A 412 -20.22 -8.82 -11.21
C SER A 412 -20.63 -9.50 -9.90
N GLY A 413 -20.58 -10.84 -9.91
CA GLY A 413 -21.31 -11.72 -8.99
C GLY A 413 -20.86 -11.74 -7.52
N ILE A 414 -21.74 -11.22 -6.66
CA ILE A 414 -22.34 -11.89 -5.48
C ILE A 414 -23.84 -11.56 -5.45
N THR A 415 -24.21 -10.34 -5.86
CA THR A 415 -25.61 -9.91 -6.06
C THR A 415 -26.34 -10.84 -7.03
N VAL A 416 -25.71 -11.22 -8.14
CA VAL A 416 -26.28 -12.17 -9.11
C VAL A 416 -26.56 -13.55 -8.49
N LEU A 417 -25.72 -14.03 -7.57
CA LEU A 417 -25.97 -15.31 -6.87
C LEU A 417 -27.11 -15.16 -5.86
N ALA A 418 -27.18 -14.05 -5.13
CA ALA A 418 -28.27 -13.78 -4.18
C ALA A 418 -29.63 -13.66 -4.90
N ASP A 419 -29.65 -12.99 -6.06
CA ASP A 419 -30.83 -12.85 -6.90
C ASP A 419 -31.24 -14.20 -7.51
N GLN A 420 -30.27 -15.00 -7.98
CA GLN A 420 -30.53 -16.36 -8.49
C GLN A 420 -31.04 -17.32 -7.42
N VAL A 421 -30.51 -17.24 -6.18
CA VAL A 421 -31.02 -18.03 -5.05
C VAL A 421 -32.45 -17.61 -4.69
N SER A 422 -32.74 -16.32 -4.72
CA SER A 422 -34.09 -15.79 -4.49
C SER A 422 -35.08 -16.26 -5.56
N ASP A 423 -34.66 -16.31 -6.82
CA ASP A 423 -35.47 -16.84 -7.93
C ASP A 423 -35.76 -18.34 -7.79
N VAL A 424 -34.78 -19.14 -7.35
CA VAL A 424 -34.99 -20.56 -7.06
C VAL A 424 -35.95 -20.74 -5.89
N LEU A 425 -35.81 -19.96 -4.82
CA LEU A 425 -36.74 -19.97 -3.68
C LEU A 425 -38.17 -19.58 -4.10
N ASN A 426 -38.31 -18.57 -4.95
CA ASN A 426 -39.60 -18.15 -5.49
C ASN A 426 -40.23 -19.23 -6.40
N LYS A 427 -39.44 -19.92 -7.21
CA LYS A 427 -39.93 -21.05 -8.04
C LYS A 427 -40.36 -22.24 -7.20
N VAL A 428 -39.67 -22.54 -6.10
CA VAL A 428 -40.03 -23.61 -5.17
C VAL A 428 -41.33 -23.28 -4.41
N ASN A 429 -41.47 -22.02 -3.96
CA ASN A 429 -42.71 -21.57 -3.29
C ASN A 429 -43.94 -21.58 -4.21
N ASN A 430 -43.76 -21.48 -5.53
CA ASN A 430 -44.84 -21.45 -6.51
C ASN A 430 -45.14 -22.81 -7.16
N LEU A 431 -44.62 -23.91 -6.62
CA LEU A 431 -45.00 -25.25 -7.05
C LEU A 431 -46.46 -25.53 -6.65
N LYS A 432 -47.34 -25.68 -7.64
CA LYS A 432 -48.76 -26.03 -7.45
C LYS A 432 -48.92 -27.50 -7.07
N VAL A 433 -48.64 -27.83 -5.82
CA VAL A 433 -48.81 -29.19 -5.29
C VAL A 433 -50.30 -29.57 -5.22
N GLU A 434 -51.17 -28.57 -5.15
CA GLU A 434 -52.63 -28.68 -5.06
C GLU A 434 -53.23 -29.44 -6.26
N ASP A 435 -52.81 -29.10 -7.49
CA ASP A 435 -53.33 -29.73 -8.72
C ASP A 435 -52.99 -31.23 -8.78
N SER A 436 -51.82 -31.62 -8.25
CA SER A 436 -51.39 -33.03 -8.18
C SER A 436 -52.12 -33.81 -7.08
N LEU A 437 -52.46 -33.15 -5.97
CA LEU A 437 -53.21 -33.74 -4.87
C LEU A 437 -54.67 -34.03 -5.28
N GLU A 438 -55.28 -33.15 -6.06
CA GLU A 438 -56.65 -33.35 -6.57
C GLU A 438 -56.76 -34.55 -7.52
N GLN A 439 -55.81 -34.70 -8.46
CA GLN A 439 -55.75 -35.88 -9.35
C GLN A 439 -55.50 -37.18 -8.59
N MET A 440 -54.66 -37.14 -7.55
CA MET A 440 -54.41 -38.30 -6.70
C MET A 440 -55.69 -38.71 -5.93
N GLN A 441 -56.46 -37.74 -5.41
CA GLN A 441 -57.72 -38.00 -4.72
C GLN A 441 -58.81 -38.57 -5.65
N ALA A 442 -58.88 -38.09 -6.90
CA ALA A 442 -59.77 -38.64 -7.92
C ALA A 442 -59.43 -40.13 -8.22
N THR A 443 -58.15 -40.42 -8.47
CA THR A 443 -57.66 -41.79 -8.72
C THR A 443 -57.99 -42.74 -7.56
N PHE A 444 -57.87 -42.27 -6.32
CA PHE A 444 -58.21 -43.05 -5.13
C PHE A 444 -59.72 -43.29 -4.97
N THR A 445 -60.55 -42.35 -5.43
CA THR A 445 -62.01 -42.49 -5.43
C THR A 445 -62.43 -43.55 -6.45
N ASP A 446 -61.87 -43.52 -7.64
CA ASP A 446 -62.12 -44.51 -8.69
C ASP A 446 -61.71 -45.92 -8.25
N TYR A 447 -60.56 -46.04 -7.56
CA TYR A 447 -60.11 -47.32 -7.03
C TYR A 447 -61.04 -47.86 -5.93
N ARG A 448 -61.59 -47.00 -5.07
CA ARG A 448 -62.60 -47.39 -4.07
C ARG A 448 -63.91 -47.86 -4.72
N ALA A 449 -64.34 -47.20 -5.80
CA ALA A 449 -65.53 -47.61 -6.55
C ALA A 449 -65.36 -49.02 -7.14
N LEU A 450 -64.23 -49.26 -7.83
CA LEU A 450 -63.87 -50.57 -8.36
C LEU A 450 -63.83 -51.64 -7.26
N ALA A 451 -63.28 -51.27 -6.09
CA ALA A 451 -63.19 -52.19 -4.96
C ALA A 451 -64.55 -52.65 -4.43
N ASN A 452 -65.52 -51.74 -4.39
CA ASN A 452 -66.87 -52.03 -3.92
C ASN A 452 -67.65 -52.87 -4.93
N GLU A 453 -67.55 -52.55 -6.23
CA GLU A 453 -68.17 -53.35 -7.30
C GLU A 453 -67.65 -54.79 -7.30
N MET A 454 -66.34 -54.96 -7.15
CA MET A 454 -65.73 -56.29 -7.02
C MET A 454 -66.27 -57.05 -5.81
N ARG A 455 -66.40 -56.40 -4.65
CA ARG A 455 -66.94 -57.02 -3.42
C ARG A 455 -68.41 -57.44 -3.60
N GLU A 456 -69.19 -56.67 -4.34
CA GLU A 456 -70.59 -56.95 -4.65
C GLU A 456 -70.75 -58.14 -5.61
N LEU A 457 -69.94 -58.20 -6.67
CA LEU A 457 -69.84 -59.32 -7.61
C LEU A 457 -69.55 -60.66 -6.91
N LEU A 458 -68.77 -60.64 -5.83
CA LEU A 458 -68.36 -61.84 -5.09
C LEU A 458 -69.36 -62.29 -4.03
N SER A 459 -70.28 -61.40 -3.65
CA SER A 459 -71.37 -61.72 -2.73
C SER A 459 -72.50 -62.51 -3.40
N HIS A 460 -72.46 -62.64 -4.74
CA HIS A 460 -73.38 -63.49 -5.50
C HIS A 460 -73.08 -64.97 -5.28
N LYS A 461 -74.13 -65.79 -5.13
CA LYS A 461 -73.99 -67.23 -4.82
C LYS A 461 -73.39 -68.06 -5.97
N ASP A 462 -73.36 -67.52 -7.19
CA ASP A 462 -72.87 -68.22 -8.39
C ASP A 462 -71.34 -68.23 -8.52
N THR A 463 -70.60 -67.45 -7.72
CA THR A 463 -69.13 -67.38 -7.73
C THR A 463 -68.44 -68.41 -6.81
N GLN A 464 -69.18 -69.30 -6.14
CA GLN A 464 -68.60 -70.29 -5.21
C GLN A 464 -67.98 -71.54 -5.88
N ASN A 465 -68.16 -71.73 -7.19
CA ASN A 465 -67.63 -72.87 -7.95
C ASN A 465 -66.47 -72.50 -8.90
N LEU A 466 -65.72 -71.44 -8.59
CA LEU A 466 -64.59 -71.00 -9.40
C LEU A 466 -63.33 -71.87 -9.17
N PRO A 467 -62.46 -72.04 -10.19
CA PRO A 467 -61.22 -72.82 -10.07
C PRO A 467 -60.32 -72.34 -8.92
N GLY A 468 -59.57 -73.25 -8.28
CA GLY A 468 -58.72 -72.93 -7.12
C GLY A 468 -57.67 -71.82 -7.38
N ASP A 469 -57.27 -71.62 -8.63
CA ASP A 469 -56.33 -70.56 -9.05
C ASP A 469 -56.95 -69.18 -9.09
N PHE A 470 -58.24 -69.10 -9.44
CA PHE A 470 -58.98 -67.85 -9.37
C PHE A 470 -59.06 -67.38 -7.91
N ASN A 471 -59.30 -68.31 -6.97
CA ASN A 471 -59.37 -68.00 -5.54
C ASN A 471 -58.02 -67.49 -4.97
N ARG A 472 -56.89 -68.03 -5.43
CA ARG A 472 -55.54 -67.59 -5.01
C ARG A 472 -55.15 -66.21 -5.55
N ASN A 473 -55.47 -65.93 -6.82
CA ASN A 473 -55.24 -64.60 -7.39
C ASN A 473 -56.19 -63.56 -6.78
N PHE A 474 -57.41 -63.99 -6.45
CA PHE A 474 -58.39 -63.19 -5.75
C PHE A 474 -57.99 -62.84 -4.31
N GLU A 475 -57.43 -63.79 -3.54
CA GLU A 475 -56.88 -63.54 -2.21
C GLU A 475 -55.74 -62.51 -2.25
N LYS A 476 -54.85 -62.62 -3.24
CA LYS A 476 -53.78 -61.64 -3.47
C LYS A 476 -54.34 -60.25 -3.81
N MET A 477 -55.40 -60.18 -4.61
CA MET A 477 -56.04 -58.92 -4.95
C MET A 477 -56.73 -58.29 -3.73
N THR A 478 -57.46 -59.08 -2.95
CA THR A 478 -58.10 -58.64 -1.70
C THR A 478 -57.08 -58.10 -0.71
N LYS A 479 -55.95 -58.80 -0.55
CA LYS A 479 -54.85 -58.36 0.31
C LYS A 479 -54.19 -57.07 -0.21
N SER A 480 -54.07 -56.93 -1.54
CA SER A 480 -53.59 -55.69 -2.16
C SER A 480 -54.54 -54.52 -1.91
N MET A 481 -55.86 -54.77 -1.94
CA MET A 481 -56.88 -53.76 -1.68
C MET A 481 -56.91 -53.35 -0.19
N GLU A 482 -56.71 -54.30 0.73
CA GLU A 482 -56.55 -54.00 2.16
C GLU A 482 -55.29 -53.15 2.42
N GLN A 483 -54.16 -53.51 1.80
CA GLN A 483 -52.93 -52.73 1.89
C GLN A 483 -53.08 -51.32 1.29
N PHE A 484 -53.83 -51.19 0.20
CA PHE A 484 -54.18 -49.90 -0.39
C PHE A 484 -55.04 -49.05 0.56
N GLU A 485 -56.03 -49.64 1.23
CA GLU A 485 -56.87 -48.95 2.20
C GLU A 485 -56.06 -48.43 3.40
N VAL A 486 -55.11 -49.22 3.91
CA VAL A 486 -54.17 -48.81 4.96
C VAL A 486 -53.33 -47.61 4.51
N THR A 487 -52.80 -47.68 3.29
CA THR A 487 -52.01 -46.59 2.69
C THR A 487 -52.84 -45.31 2.57
N MET A 488 -54.11 -45.43 2.18
CA MET A 488 -55.02 -44.29 2.03
C MET A 488 -55.35 -43.64 3.37
N ARG A 489 -55.65 -44.42 4.41
CA ARG A 489 -55.89 -43.87 5.76
C ARG A 489 -54.66 -43.14 6.30
N GLN A 490 -53.46 -43.63 5.97
CA GLN A 490 -52.20 -42.99 6.37
C GLN A 490 -51.97 -41.68 5.60
N PHE A 491 -52.33 -41.65 4.32
CA PHE A 491 -52.32 -40.44 3.49
C PHE A 491 -53.31 -39.39 4.02
N ASP A 492 -54.56 -39.77 4.29
CA ASP A 492 -55.60 -38.89 4.86
C ASP A 492 -55.14 -38.27 6.19
N LYS A 493 -54.51 -39.08 7.06
CA LYS A 493 -53.90 -38.59 8.32
C LYS A 493 -52.77 -37.59 8.10
N THR A 494 -51.95 -37.78 7.06
CA THR A 494 -50.85 -36.87 6.71
C THR A 494 -51.38 -35.56 6.11
N MET A 495 -52.51 -35.60 5.41
CA MET A 495 -53.13 -34.40 4.86
C MET A 495 -53.84 -33.59 5.96
N ALA A 496 -54.54 -34.27 6.88
CA ALA A 496 -55.18 -33.63 8.02
C ALA A 496 -54.17 -32.94 8.95
N SER A 497 -52.95 -33.49 9.08
CA SER A 497 -51.89 -32.91 9.90
C SER A 497 -51.15 -31.76 9.22
N TYR A 498 -51.05 -31.77 7.88
CA TYR A 498 -50.59 -30.63 7.08
C TYR A 498 -51.50 -29.41 7.31
N GLN A 499 -52.81 -29.60 7.26
CA GLN A 499 -53.79 -28.54 7.52
C GLN A 499 -53.77 -28.03 8.97
N ALA A 500 -53.34 -28.86 9.92
CA ALA A 500 -53.27 -28.52 11.35
C ALA A 500 -51.90 -27.95 11.79
N GLY A 501 -50.91 -27.82 10.90
CA GLY A 501 -49.60 -27.21 11.20
C GLY A 501 -48.68 -28.01 12.14
N SER A 502 -48.95 -29.30 12.35
CA SER A 502 -48.15 -30.18 13.25
C SER A 502 -47.02 -30.92 12.52
N GLU A 503 -46.10 -31.56 13.26
CA GLU A 503 -44.89 -32.29 12.81
C GLU A 503 -45.08 -33.16 11.54
N LEU A 504 -44.99 -32.51 10.38
CA LEU A 504 -45.20 -33.08 9.05
C LEU A 504 -44.20 -34.20 8.71
N HIS A 505 -43.00 -34.10 9.28
CA HIS A 505 -41.87 -34.95 8.92
C HIS A 505 -42.13 -36.44 9.21
N HIS A 506 -42.71 -36.75 10.39
CA HIS A 506 -42.95 -38.14 10.80
C HIS A 506 -44.08 -38.80 10.01
N GLN A 507 -45.13 -38.06 9.68
CA GLN A 507 -46.27 -38.61 8.94
C GLN A 507 -45.93 -38.82 7.46
N ILE A 508 -45.15 -37.93 6.85
CA ILE A 508 -44.63 -38.14 5.49
C ILE A 508 -43.78 -39.41 5.44
N GLN A 509 -42.86 -39.61 6.40
CA GLN A 509 -42.04 -40.83 6.43
C GLN A 509 -42.87 -42.11 6.54
N GLN A 510 -43.94 -42.09 7.36
CA GLN A 510 -44.86 -43.22 7.47
C GLN A 510 -45.63 -43.45 6.18
N THR A 511 -46.14 -42.40 5.55
CA THR A 511 -46.87 -42.48 4.27
C THR A 511 -45.99 -43.01 3.15
N LEU A 512 -44.74 -42.56 3.05
CA LEU A 512 -43.78 -43.07 2.07
C LEU A 512 -43.45 -44.55 2.31
N LYS A 513 -43.39 -44.98 3.57
CA LYS A 513 -43.16 -46.39 3.92
C LYS A 513 -44.35 -47.28 3.51
N GLU A 514 -45.57 -46.82 3.74
CA GLU A 514 -46.77 -47.56 3.30
C GLU A 514 -46.93 -47.55 1.78
N PHE A 515 -46.62 -46.43 1.12
CA PHE A 515 -46.59 -46.35 -0.35
C PHE A 515 -45.57 -47.31 -0.95
N LYS A 516 -44.37 -47.41 -0.37
CA LYS A 516 -43.35 -48.39 -0.78
C LYS A 516 -43.87 -49.84 -0.63
N ARG A 517 -44.52 -50.17 0.49
CA ARG A 517 -45.12 -51.49 0.72
C ARG A 517 -46.21 -51.81 -0.29
N LEU A 518 -47.05 -50.84 -0.61
CA LEU A 518 -48.06 -50.96 -1.65
C LEU A 518 -47.43 -51.21 -3.03
N SER A 519 -46.40 -50.44 -3.38
CA SER A 519 -45.66 -50.61 -4.64
C SER A 519 -45.02 -52.00 -4.75
N GLU A 520 -44.39 -52.48 -3.68
CA GLU A 520 -43.77 -53.81 -3.63
C GLU A 520 -44.84 -54.93 -3.72
N GLY A 521 -46.01 -54.70 -3.13
CA GLY A 521 -47.15 -55.62 -3.20
C GLY A 521 -47.84 -55.69 -4.56
N LEU A 522 -47.85 -54.59 -5.33
CA LEU A 522 -48.46 -54.51 -6.66
C LEU A 522 -47.54 -54.98 -7.79
N GLN A 523 -46.22 -54.93 -7.59
CA GLN A 523 -45.21 -55.28 -8.59
C GLN A 523 -45.39 -56.67 -9.24
N PRO A 524 -45.79 -57.74 -8.52
CA PRO A 524 -46.04 -59.05 -9.11
C PRO A 524 -47.29 -59.07 -10.01
N LEU A 525 -48.32 -58.28 -9.66
CA LEU A 525 -49.56 -58.16 -10.42
C LEU A 525 -49.35 -57.35 -11.70
N THR A 526 -48.62 -56.24 -11.63
CA THR A 526 -48.34 -55.39 -12.80
C THR A 526 -47.44 -56.09 -13.81
N ARG A 527 -46.38 -56.78 -13.35
CA ARG A 527 -45.55 -57.61 -14.23
C ARG A 527 -46.35 -58.73 -14.86
N GLY A 528 -47.17 -59.42 -14.08
CA GLY A 528 -48.00 -60.50 -14.59
C GLY A 528 -49.00 -60.02 -15.66
N LEU A 529 -49.73 -58.94 -15.41
CA LEU A 529 -50.72 -58.39 -16.36
C LEU A 529 -50.08 -57.89 -17.65
N ASN A 530 -48.87 -57.33 -17.55
CA ASN A 530 -48.12 -56.85 -18.70
C ASN A 530 -47.55 -58.01 -19.54
N GLU A 531 -47.18 -59.12 -18.90
CA GLU A 531 -46.72 -60.34 -19.57
C GLU A 531 -47.88 -61.15 -20.17
N GLN A 532 -49.04 -61.19 -19.50
CA GLN A 532 -50.21 -61.93 -19.96
C GLN A 532 -51.53 -61.28 -19.48
N PRO A 533 -52.16 -60.43 -20.31
CA PRO A 533 -53.34 -59.62 -19.91
C PRO A 533 -54.55 -60.44 -19.45
N ASN A 534 -54.64 -61.71 -19.83
CA ASN A 534 -55.73 -62.62 -19.48
C ASN A 534 -55.43 -63.53 -18.27
N MET A 535 -54.31 -63.32 -17.56
CA MET A 535 -53.89 -64.14 -16.41
C MET A 535 -54.85 -64.10 -15.20
N LEU A 536 -55.76 -63.13 -15.17
CA LEU A 536 -56.77 -63.01 -14.13
C LEU A 536 -57.89 -64.06 -14.29
N ILE A 537 -58.03 -64.63 -15.48
CA ILE A 537 -59.13 -65.53 -15.86
C ILE A 537 -58.59 -66.90 -16.31
N PHE A 538 -57.37 -66.97 -16.86
CA PHE A 538 -56.80 -68.19 -17.42
C PHE A 538 -55.39 -68.49 -16.92
N ASP A 539 -55.03 -69.78 -16.99
CA ASP A 539 -53.83 -70.34 -16.38
C ASP A 539 -52.53 -69.89 -17.06
N LYS A 540 -51.44 -69.88 -16.29
CA LYS A 540 -50.11 -69.39 -16.73
C LYS A 540 -49.42 -70.44 -17.60
N SER A 541 -49.23 -70.19 -18.88
CA SER A 541 -48.35 -71.04 -19.70
C SER A 541 -46.89 -70.73 -19.38
N LEU A 542 -46.19 -71.64 -18.71
CA LEU A 542 -44.76 -71.50 -18.41
C LEU A 542 -43.92 -71.49 -19.70
N PRO A 543 -42.95 -70.58 -19.87
CA PRO A 543 -42.01 -70.65 -20.98
C PRO A 543 -41.07 -71.86 -20.81
N VAL A 544 -40.73 -72.51 -21.92
CA VAL A 544 -39.73 -73.59 -21.95
C VAL A 544 -38.34 -72.99 -21.74
N ASP A 545 -37.60 -73.53 -20.76
CA ASP A 545 -36.23 -73.09 -20.45
C ASP A 545 -35.29 -73.20 -21.66
N PRO A 546 -34.51 -72.16 -21.98
CA PRO A 546 -33.55 -72.21 -23.07
C PRO A 546 -32.34 -73.09 -22.69
N LYS A 547 -32.00 -74.04 -23.56
CA LYS A 547 -30.80 -74.89 -23.40
C LYS A 547 -29.53 -74.06 -23.59
N PRO A 548 -28.54 -74.15 -22.69
CA PRO A 548 -27.29 -73.40 -22.81
C PRO A 548 -26.46 -73.90 -24.00
N ARG A 549 -25.92 -72.98 -24.80
CA ARG A 549 -24.90 -73.29 -25.82
C ARG A 549 -23.56 -73.54 -25.12
N LYS A 550 -22.93 -74.69 -25.43
CA LYS A 550 -21.55 -75.00 -25.00
C LYS A 550 -20.58 -73.95 -25.55
N GLN A 551 -19.70 -73.44 -24.68
CA GLN A 551 -18.49 -72.72 -25.06
C GLN A 551 -17.44 -73.68 -25.60
#